data_AF-A0A2W6B6F5-F1
#
_entry.id   AF-A0A2W6B6F5-F1
#
_cell.length_a   1.000
_cell.length_b   1.000
_cell.length_c   1.000
_cell.angle_alpha   90.00
_cell.angle_beta   90.00
_cell.angle_gamma   90.00
#
_symmetry.space_group_name_H-M   'P 1'
#
loop_
_entity.id
_entity.type
_entity.pdbx_description
1 polymer ?
#
loop_
_entity_poly.entity_id
_entity_poly.type
_entity_poly.pdbx_seq_one_letter_code
_entity_poly.pdbx_strand_id
1 'polypeptide(L)'
;ALITDAQGHKLGYENGKFVNEIPGAYDSVIKGAALVANHEPIYYLPASGDYSIDITGSSLSGQDTEELALFGQGMAADVSNIKLDKGMDDQLSLSGQKLDFKAGEAESPDIKLAVEMGGKDYQVDINGLNAQSGQDISVSVDETTGKLAVKDSASTDESYNLTVTEEDASGNHTFKHNGVDLAPGNTDYVDFGAWDDQGALKVEVDQGSNGSIDQTVDEPNQP
;
A
#
# COMPACT_ATOMS: atom_id res chain seq x y z
N ALA A 1 -14.68 -1.05 -8.36
CA ALA A 1 -13.97 0.17 -7.90
C ALA A 1 -14.35 1.39 -8.75
N LEU A 2 -14.10 2.60 -8.23
CA LEU A 2 -14.20 3.86 -8.97
C LEU A 2 -12.88 4.63 -8.84
N ILE A 3 -12.19 4.83 -9.95
CA ILE A 3 -10.91 5.55 -10.02
C ILE A 3 -11.18 6.99 -10.44
N THR A 4 -10.56 7.95 -9.75
CA THR A 4 -10.66 9.39 -10.02
C THR A 4 -9.27 9.99 -10.20
N ASP A 5 -9.04 10.75 -11.28
CA ASP A 5 -7.80 11.50 -11.48
C ASP A 5 -7.81 12.87 -10.76
N ALA A 6 -6.66 13.54 -10.70
CA ALA A 6 -6.53 14.87 -10.10
C ALA A 6 -7.38 15.98 -10.76
N GLN A 7 -7.94 15.74 -11.96
CA GLN A 7 -8.86 16.67 -12.64
C GLN A 7 -10.34 16.33 -12.37
N GLY A 8 -10.61 15.24 -11.64
CA GLY A 8 -11.95 14.76 -11.32
C GLY A 8 -12.59 13.89 -12.40
N HIS A 9 -11.84 13.47 -13.43
CA HIS A 9 -12.34 12.49 -14.39
C HIS A 9 -12.37 11.10 -13.76
N LYS A 10 -13.34 10.27 -14.16
CA LYS A 10 -13.58 8.97 -13.55
C LYS A 10 -13.40 7.79 -14.50
N LEU A 11 -12.99 6.64 -13.95
CA LEU A 11 -12.95 5.34 -14.63
C LEU A 11 -13.45 4.25 -13.68
N GLY A 12 -14.37 3.40 -14.12
CA GLY A 12 -14.92 2.30 -13.31
C GLY A 12 -16.43 2.39 -13.17
N TYR A 13 -16.98 1.94 -12.05
CA TYR A 13 -18.43 1.87 -11.84
C TYR A 13 -18.91 2.92 -10.84
N GLU A 14 -19.78 3.82 -11.30
CA GLU A 14 -20.49 4.79 -10.45
C GLU A 14 -21.98 4.46 -10.46
N ASN A 15 -22.56 4.16 -9.29
CA ASN A 15 -23.97 3.78 -9.14
C ASN A 15 -24.39 2.64 -10.10
N GLY A 16 -23.49 1.66 -10.30
CA GLY A 16 -23.71 0.52 -11.20
C GLY A 16 -23.60 0.84 -12.69
N LYS A 17 -23.23 2.07 -13.07
CA LYS A 17 -22.99 2.47 -14.46
C LYS A 17 -21.49 2.63 -14.69
N PHE A 18 -20.99 2.01 -15.75
CA PHE A 18 -19.60 2.19 -16.17
C PHE A 18 -19.37 3.62 -16.70
N VAL A 19 -18.30 4.26 -16.22
CA VAL A 19 -17.79 5.57 -16.65
C VAL A 19 -16.34 5.41 -17.10
N ASN A 20 -15.94 6.15 -18.14
CA ASN A 20 -14.58 6.18 -18.66
C ASN A 20 -14.29 7.57 -19.24
N GLU A 21 -13.76 8.44 -18.39
CA GLU A 21 -13.55 9.86 -18.65
C GLU A 21 -12.08 10.26 -18.57
N ILE A 22 -11.24 9.45 -17.90
CA ILE A 22 -9.80 9.72 -17.74
C ILE A 22 -9.12 9.59 -19.12
N PRO A 23 -8.52 10.67 -19.68
CA PRO A 23 -7.91 10.62 -20.99
C PRO A 23 -6.77 9.60 -21.09
N GLY A 24 -6.87 8.69 -22.06
CA GLY A 24 -5.85 7.65 -22.28
C GLY A 24 -5.97 6.42 -21.36
N ALA A 25 -6.91 6.43 -20.42
CA ALA A 25 -7.22 5.27 -19.59
C ALA A 25 -8.20 4.32 -20.30
N TYR A 26 -8.16 3.05 -19.92
CA TYR A 26 -9.10 2.03 -20.42
C TYR A 26 -9.20 0.85 -19.46
N ASP A 27 -10.30 0.11 -19.55
CA ASP A 27 -10.49 -1.15 -18.84
C ASP A 27 -10.21 -2.35 -19.77
N SER A 28 -9.83 -3.47 -19.17
CA SER A 28 -9.68 -4.75 -19.85
C SER A 28 -10.37 -5.84 -19.05
N VAL A 29 -11.39 -6.44 -19.67
CA VAL A 29 -12.07 -7.60 -19.12
C VAL A 29 -11.37 -8.88 -19.61
N ILE A 30 -11.08 -9.79 -18.69
CA ILE A 30 -10.47 -11.08 -19.00
C ILE A 30 -11.43 -11.91 -19.87
N LYS A 31 -11.10 -12.05 -21.16
CA LYS A 31 -11.90 -12.83 -22.12
C LYS A 31 -11.82 -14.32 -21.77
N GLY A 32 -12.97 -14.94 -21.49
CA GLY A 32 -13.07 -16.32 -21.03
C GLY A 32 -13.57 -16.45 -19.58
N ALA A 33 -13.55 -15.36 -18.82
CA ALA A 33 -14.16 -15.28 -17.49
C ALA A 33 -15.69 -15.32 -17.54
N ALA A 34 -16.34 -15.27 -18.72
CA ALA A 34 -17.79 -15.30 -18.87
C ALA A 34 -18.49 -16.57 -18.32
N LEU A 35 -17.73 -17.60 -17.92
CA LEU A 35 -18.23 -18.82 -17.27
C LEU A 35 -18.21 -18.74 -15.73
N VAL A 36 -17.61 -17.69 -15.17
CA VAL A 36 -17.52 -17.39 -13.74
C VAL A 36 -18.05 -15.96 -13.52
N ALA A 37 -18.64 -15.71 -12.35
CA ALA A 37 -19.42 -14.49 -12.09
C ALA A 37 -18.60 -13.20 -12.29
N ASN A 38 -19.32 -12.08 -12.49
CA ASN A 38 -18.85 -10.69 -12.58
C ASN A 38 -17.45 -10.46 -11.96
N HIS A 39 -16.42 -10.41 -12.80
CA HIS A 39 -15.07 -10.04 -12.37
C HIS A 39 -14.87 -8.54 -12.54
N GLU A 40 -14.24 -7.92 -11.54
CA GLU A 40 -13.75 -6.55 -11.66
C GLU A 40 -12.74 -6.47 -12.84
N PRO A 41 -12.86 -5.48 -13.74
CA PRO A 41 -11.90 -5.30 -14.82
C PRO A 41 -10.50 -4.96 -14.31
N ILE A 42 -9.49 -5.20 -15.15
CA ILE A 42 -8.16 -4.59 -14.97
C ILE A 42 -8.23 -3.17 -15.54
N TYR A 43 -7.86 -2.17 -14.76
CA TYR A 43 -7.82 -0.78 -15.19
C TYR A 43 -6.40 -0.37 -15.58
N TYR A 44 -6.25 0.25 -16.75
CA TYR A 44 -5.01 0.84 -17.22
C TYR A 44 -5.11 2.35 -17.16
N LEU A 45 -4.20 2.96 -16.41
CA LEU A 45 -4.14 4.40 -16.19
C LEU A 45 -2.90 5.00 -16.88
N PRO A 46 -2.93 6.28 -17.25
CA PRO A 46 -1.73 7.00 -17.66
C PRO A 46 -0.60 6.88 -16.61
N ALA A 47 0.65 6.76 -17.07
CA ALA A 47 1.79 6.52 -16.18
C ALA A 47 2.12 7.69 -15.23
N SER A 48 1.68 8.90 -15.57
CA SER A 48 1.84 10.10 -14.76
C SER A 48 0.48 10.57 -14.29
N GLY A 49 0.22 10.51 -13.00
CA GLY A 49 -1.01 11.01 -12.41
C GLY A 49 -1.12 10.63 -10.95
N ASP A 50 -1.87 11.46 -10.23
CA ASP A 50 -2.38 11.11 -8.91
C ASP A 50 -3.77 10.53 -9.09
N TYR A 51 -4.03 9.42 -8.41
CA TYR A 51 -5.28 8.67 -8.52
C TYR A 51 -5.86 8.39 -7.14
N SER A 52 -7.16 8.56 -7.01
CA SER A 52 -7.93 8.02 -5.89
C SER A 52 -8.79 6.87 -6.38
N ILE A 53 -8.90 5.81 -5.58
CA ILE A 53 -9.62 4.58 -5.88
C ILE A 53 -10.59 4.34 -4.74
N ASP A 54 -11.88 4.50 -5.00
CA ASP A 54 -12.93 4.15 -4.06
C ASP A 54 -13.28 2.67 -4.21
N ILE A 55 -13.20 1.93 -3.11
CA ILE A 55 -13.52 0.51 -2.99
C ILE A 55 -14.84 0.43 -2.21
N THR A 56 -15.94 0.17 -2.93
CA THR A 56 -17.29 0.29 -2.37
C THR A 56 -17.95 -1.06 -2.17
N GLY A 57 -18.45 -1.29 -0.96
CA GLY A 57 -19.28 -2.44 -0.61
C GLY A 57 -20.77 -2.25 -0.94
N SER A 58 -21.16 -1.20 -1.66
CA SER A 58 -22.58 -0.84 -1.90
C SER A 58 -23.43 -1.96 -2.54
N SER A 59 -22.82 -2.80 -3.37
CA SER A 59 -23.49 -3.96 -4.01
C SER A 59 -23.42 -5.26 -3.21
N LEU A 60 -22.72 -5.29 -2.07
CA LEU A 60 -22.53 -6.50 -1.29
C LEU A 60 -23.81 -6.92 -0.56
N SER A 61 -24.00 -8.24 -0.44
CA SER A 61 -25.09 -8.84 0.34
C SER A 61 -24.66 -9.26 1.76
N GLY A 62 -23.37 -9.16 2.06
CA GLY A 62 -22.73 -9.50 3.33
C GLY A 62 -21.28 -9.02 3.32
N GLN A 63 -20.52 -9.37 4.34
CA GLN A 63 -19.09 -9.05 4.40
C GLN A 63 -18.33 -9.74 3.26
N ASP A 64 -17.41 -9.00 2.64
CA ASP A 64 -16.44 -9.53 1.69
C ASP A 64 -15.03 -9.07 2.06
N THR A 65 -14.01 -9.71 1.48
CA THR A 65 -12.61 -9.33 1.65
C THR A 65 -12.00 -9.07 0.29
N GLU A 66 -11.52 -7.84 0.11
CA GLU A 66 -10.99 -7.36 -1.16
C GLU A 66 -9.46 -7.29 -1.14
N GLU A 67 -8.91 -7.27 -2.35
CA GLU A 67 -7.49 -7.12 -2.66
C GLU A 67 -7.36 -6.15 -3.83
N LEU A 68 -6.39 -5.24 -3.74
CA LEU A 68 -6.04 -4.32 -4.80
C LEU A 68 -4.55 -4.42 -5.11
N ALA A 69 -4.24 -4.89 -6.32
CA ALA A 69 -2.88 -4.94 -6.84
C ALA A 69 -2.64 -3.83 -7.88
N LEU A 70 -1.50 -3.16 -7.77
CA LEU A 70 -1.09 -2.03 -8.59
C LEU A 70 0.31 -2.24 -9.14
N PHE A 71 0.50 -1.88 -10.40
CA PHE A 71 1.78 -2.04 -11.10
C PHE A 71 2.10 -0.76 -11.88
N GLY A 72 3.19 -0.08 -11.54
CA GLY A 72 3.63 1.13 -12.23
C GLY A 72 4.43 2.09 -11.37
N GLN A 73 4.90 3.19 -11.96
CA GLN A 73 5.60 4.27 -11.25
C GLN A 73 6.85 3.83 -10.47
N GLY A 74 7.52 2.76 -10.90
CA GLY A 74 8.74 2.24 -10.25
C GLY A 74 8.48 1.18 -9.17
N MET A 75 7.22 0.87 -8.85
CA MET A 75 6.87 -0.15 -7.85
C MET A 75 5.72 -1.05 -8.30
N ALA A 76 5.58 -2.18 -7.64
CA ALA A 76 4.30 -2.87 -7.50
C ALA A 76 3.81 -2.72 -6.05
N ALA A 77 2.50 -2.61 -5.87
CA ALA A 77 1.88 -2.55 -4.56
C ALA A 77 0.70 -3.50 -4.50
N ASP A 78 0.51 -4.15 -3.37
CA ASP A 78 -0.65 -4.96 -3.03
C ASP A 78 -1.20 -4.45 -1.70
N VAL A 79 -2.51 -4.22 -1.66
CA VAL A 79 -3.25 -3.96 -0.42
C VAL A 79 -4.35 -5.00 -0.33
N SER A 80 -4.21 -5.89 0.63
CA SER A 80 -5.09 -7.04 0.82
C SER A 80 -5.70 -7.03 2.22
N ASN A 81 -6.63 -7.97 2.46
CA ASN A 81 -7.40 -8.05 3.70
C ASN A 81 -8.25 -6.79 3.99
N ILE A 82 -8.70 -6.11 2.92
CA ILE A 82 -9.61 -4.96 2.99
C ILE A 82 -11.02 -5.49 3.28
N LYS A 83 -11.62 -5.10 4.40
CA LYS A 83 -12.88 -5.68 4.88
C LYS A 83 -14.05 -4.76 4.59
N LEU A 84 -14.88 -5.15 3.63
CA LEU A 84 -16.05 -4.37 3.23
C LEU A 84 -17.35 -5.04 3.65
N ASP A 85 -18.22 -4.27 4.30
CA ASP A 85 -19.64 -4.59 4.42
C ASP A 85 -20.49 -3.75 3.45
N LYS A 86 -21.78 -4.08 3.41
CA LYS A 86 -22.75 -3.34 2.63
C LYS A 86 -22.80 -1.85 3.00
N GLY A 87 -22.41 -1.01 2.05
CA GLY A 87 -22.45 0.44 2.17
C GLY A 87 -21.25 1.05 2.90
N MET A 88 -20.22 0.25 3.18
CA MET A 88 -18.89 0.75 3.55
C MET A 88 -18.12 1.11 2.28
N ASP A 89 -17.31 2.16 2.38
CA ASP A 89 -16.43 2.63 1.32
C ASP A 89 -15.04 2.88 1.93
N ASP A 90 -14.02 2.22 1.39
CA ASP A 90 -12.62 2.50 1.68
C ASP A 90 -12.01 3.24 0.50
N GLN A 91 -10.91 3.95 0.74
CA GLN A 91 -10.24 4.72 -0.30
C GLN A 91 -8.74 4.44 -0.32
N LEU A 92 -8.21 4.25 -1.52
CA LEU A 92 -6.78 4.17 -1.75
C LEU A 92 -6.35 5.32 -2.66
N SER A 93 -5.33 6.08 -2.25
CA SER A 93 -4.74 7.14 -3.06
C SER A 93 -3.31 6.80 -3.46
N LEU A 94 -2.94 7.19 -4.67
CA LEU A 94 -1.62 6.97 -5.27
C LEU A 94 -1.07 8.29 -5.77
N SER A 95 0.19 8.56 -5.44
CA SER A 95 0.93 9.70 -5.98
C SER A 95 2.42 9.34 -6.04
N GLY A 96 2.95 9.14 -7.24
CA GLY A 96 4.33 8.63 -7.38
C GLY A 96 4.47 7.24 -6.76
N GLN A 97 5.47 7.10 -5.89
CA GLN A 97 5.75 5.89 -5.11
C GLN A 97 5.10 5.93 -3.71
N LYS A 98 4.07 6.76 -3.52
CA LYS A 98 3.29 6.86 -2.28
C LYS A 98 1.92 6.22 -2.45
N LEU A 99 1.53 5.45 -1.45
CA LEU A 99 0.22 4.85 -1.28
C LEU A 99 -0.36 5.32 0.06
N ASP A 100 -1.59 5.80 0.03
CA ASP A 100 -2.38 6.12 1.22
C ASP A 100 -3.63 5.24 1.22
N PHE A 101 -3.83 4.45 2.27
CA PHE A 101 -5.05 3.69 2.50
C PHE A 101 -5.87 4.39 3.58
N LYS A 102 -7.14 4.66 3.29
CA LYS A 102 -8.10 5.26 4.21
C LYS A 102 -9.23 4.29 4.49
N ALA A 103 -9.38 3.94 5.76
CA ALA A 103 -10.41 3.01 6.17
C ALA A 103 -11.77 3.70 6.33
N GLY A 104 -12.83 3.09 5.80
CA GLY A 104 -14.21 3.50 6.04
C GLY A 104 -14.69 3.12 7.44
N GLU A 105 -14.18 2.00 7.96
CA GLU A 105 -14.43 1.44 9.29
C GLU A 105 -13.13 0.90 9.90
N ALA A 106 -13.18 0.41 11.14
CA ALA A 106 -11.97 -0.10 11.79
C ALA A 106 -11.46 -1.40 11.14
N GLU A 107 -10.24 -1.39 10.61
CA GLU A 107 -9.61 -2.55 9.97
C GLU A 107 -8.07 -2.49 9.98
N SER A 108 -7.45 -3.60 9.55
CA SER A 108 -5.99 -3.75 9.50
C SER A 108 -5.62 -4.41 8.18
N PRO A 109 -5.39 -3.63 7.12
CA PRO A 109 -5.03 -4.16 5.82
C PRO A 109 -3.57 -4.66 5.84
N ASP A 110 -3.27 -5.58 4.94
CA ASP A 110 -1.91 -6.02 4.67
C ASP A 110 -1.37 -5.22 3.48
N ILE A 111 -0.23 -4.55 3.64
CA ILE A 111 0.38 -3.75 2.57
C ILE A 111 1.70 -4.41 2.17
N LYS A 112 1.85 -4.67 0.87
CA LYS A 112 3.06 -5.20 0.28
C LYS A 112 3.52 -4.33 -0.86
N LEU A 113 4.82 -4.03 -0.88
CA LEU A 113 5.46 -3.26 -1.93
C LEU A 113 6.57 -4.09 -2.56
N ALA A 114 6.76 -3.98 -3.87
CA ALA A 114 7.90 -4.56 -4.55
C ALA A 114 8.60 -3.52 -5.43
N VAL A 115 9.93 -3.45 -5.34
CA VAL A 115 10.78 -2.51 -6.09
C VAL A 115 12.06 -3.20 -6.57
N GLU A 116 12.55 -2.81 -7.74
CA GLU A 116 13.85 -3.23 -8.26
C GLU A 116 14.85 -2.09 -8.04
N MET A 117 15.98 -2.37 -7.38
CA MET A 117 17.01 -1.38 -7.13
C MET A 117 18.40 -2.02 -7.16
N GLY A 118 19.35 -1.38 -7.86
CA GLY A 118 20.75 -1.80 -7.82
C GLY A 118 21.02 -3.21 -8.37
N GLY A 119 20.11 -3.75 -9.20
CA GLY A 119 20.18 -5.13 -9.71
C GLY A 119 19.71 -6.19 -8.72
N LYS A 120 18.96 -5.78 -7.69
CA LYS A 120 18.30 -6.63 -6.70
C LYS A 120 16.81 -6.33 -6.70
N ASP A 121 16.01 -7.34 -6.37
CA ASP A 121 14.56 -7.22 -6.21
C ASP A 121 14.22 -7.22 -4.72
N TYR A 122 13.37 -6.28 -4.29
CA TYR A 122 12.93 -6.16 -2.92
C TYR A 122 11.42 -6.33 -2.84
N GLN A 123 10.95 -7.11 -1.87
CA GLN A 123 9.57 -7.12 -1.41
C GLN A 123 9.55 -6.67 0.06
N VAL A 124 8.71 -5.69 0.39
CA VAL A 124 8.51 -5.22 1.76
C VAL A 124 7.05 -5.39 2.15
N ASP A 125 6.80 -6.17 3.20
CA ASP A 125 5.48 -6.43 3.75
C ASP A 125 5.33 -5.70 5.08
N ILE A 126 4.22 -4.99 5.24
CA ILE A 126 3.83 -4.23 6.42
C ILE A 126 2.45 -4.73 6.86
N ASN A 127 2.38 -5.26 8.07
CA ASN A 127 1.15 -5.83 8.61
C ASN A 127 0.88 -5.34 10.04
N GLY A 128 -0.38 -5.35 10.47
CA GLY A 128 -0.75 -5.12 11.87
C GLY A 128 -1.03 -3.67 12.28
N LEU A 129 -0.83 -2.70 11.38
CA LEU A 129 -1.35 -1.34 11.57
C LEU A 129 -2.87 -1.35 11.54
N ASN A 130 -3.52 -0.57 12.40
CA ASN A 130 -4.97 -0.59 12.58
C ASN A 130 -5.57 0.79 12.30
N ALA A 131 -6.17 0.96 11.14
CA ALA A 131 -6.86 2.20 10.80
C ALA A 131 -8.29 2.17 11.37
N GLN A 132 -8.63 3.12 12.24
CA GLN A 132 -10.03 3.38 12.60
C GLN A 132 -10.76 4.09 11.45
N SER A 133 -12.09 4.16 11.53
CA SER A 133 -12.90 4.91 10.55
C SER A 133 -12.36 6.33 10.31
N GLY A 134 -12.04 6.62 9.05
CA GLY A 134 -11.50 7.89 8.59
C GLY A 134 -10.02 8.12 8.85
N GLN A 135 -9.30 7.16 9.44
CA GLN A 135 -7.85 7.18 9.58
C GLN A 135 -7.15 6.62 8.35
N ASP A 136 -5.91 7.08 8.15
CA ASP A 136 -5.07 6.74 7.02
C ASP A 136 -3.83 5.96 7.47
N ILE A 137 -3.40 4.98 6.67
CA ILE A 137 -2.06 4.40 6.67
C ILE A 137 -1.36 4.89 5.40
N SER A 138 -0.19 5.50 5.55
CA SER A 138 0.62 5.97 4.43
C SER A 138 1.93 5.20 4.35
N VAL A 139 2.25 4.72 3.16
CA VAL A 139 3.56 4.14 2.85
C VAL A 139 4.14 4.82 1.61
N SER A 140 5.45 5.04 1.59
CA SER A 140 6.13 5.50 0.38
C SER A 140 7.53 4.95 0.28
N VAL A 141 7.97 4.63 -0.94
CA VAL A 141 9.32 4.15 -1.19
C VAL A 141 10.13 5.21 -1.93
N ASP A 142 11.38 5.38 -1.52
CA ASP A 142 12.43 6.02 -2.31
C ASP A 142 13.28 4.93 -2.97
N GLU A 143 12.97 4.60 -4.23
CA GLU A 143 13.71 3.61 -5.03
C GLU A 143 15.18 3.97 -5.28
N THR A 144 15.60 5.21 -5.00
CA THR A 144 17.00 5.62 -5.16
C THR A 144 17.84 5.23 -3.96
N THR A 145 17.25 5.30 -2.76
CA THR A 145 17.96 5.04 -1.51
C THR A 145 17.57 3.72 -0.86
N GLY A 146 16.46 3.10 -1.28
CA GLY A 146 15.90 1.92 -0.64
C GLY A 146 15.36 2.24 0.76
N LYS A 147 14.74 3.42 0.90
CA LYS A 147 14.07 3.83 2.13
C LYS A 147 12.56 3.74 1.98
N LEU A 148 11.92 3.01 2.88
CA LEU A 148 10.48 2.96 3.03
C LEU A 148 10.09 3.92 4.16
N ALA A 149 9.21 4.88 3.88
CA ALA A 149 8.55 5.68 4.91
C ALA A 149 7.22 5.02 5.28
N VAL A 150 6.97 4.84 6.59
CA VAL A 150 5.72 4.33 7.16
C VAL A 150 5.19 5.36 8.15
N LYS A 151 3.90 5.67 8.05
CA LYS A 151 3.19 6.47 9.04
C LYS A 151 1.72 6.13 9.03
N ASP A 152 1.02 6.49 10.09
CA ASP A 152 -0.42 6.46 10.15
C ASP A 152 -0.98 7.80 10.67
N SER A 153 -2.30 7.91 10.72
CA SER A 153 -2.99 9.00 11.41
C SER A 153 -3.58 8.57 12.76
N ALA A 154 -3.05 7.51 13.37
CA ALA A 154 -3.51 7.04 14.67
C ALA A 154 -3.19 8.07 15.76
N SER A 155 -4.01 8.11 16.82
CA SER A 155 -3.81 9.02 17.96
C SER A 155 -3.20 8.33 19.17
N THR A 156 -2.87 7.05 19.04
CA THR A 156 -2.31 6.18 20.09
C THR A 156 -1.14 5.40 19.52
N ASP A 157 -0.21 5.00 20.38
CA ASP A 157 0.92 4.17 19.97
C ASP A 157 0.43 2.89 19.29
N GLU A 158 1.00 2.61 18.12
CA GLU A 158 0.80 1.39 17.36
C GLU A 158 2.12 0.65 17.18
N SER A 159 2.05 -0.53 16.57
CA SER A 159 3.22 -1.25 16.13
C SER A 159 2.88 -2.05 14.89
N TYR A 160 3.85 -2.27 14.02
CA TYR A 160 3.67 -3.07 12.81
C TYR A 160 4.69 -4.20 12.71
N ASN A 161 4.34 -5.21 11.94
CA ASN A 161 5.25 -6.27 11.56
C ASN A 161 5.87 -5.91 10.21
N LEU A 162 7.19 -6.08 10.12
CA LEU A 162 7.99 -5.80 8.94
C LEU A 162 8.60 -7.10 8.43
N THR A 163 8.37 -7.41 7.16
CA THR A 163 9.17 -8.41 6.44
C THR A 163 9.82 -7.75 5.24
N VAL A 164 11.14 -7.90 5.10
CA VAL A 164 11.86 -7.51 3.88
C VAL A 164 12.42 -8.78 3.26
N THR A 165 12.10 -9.03 2.01
CA THR A 165 12.73 -10.07 1.19
C THR A 165 13.55 -9.40 0.11
N GLU A 166 14.86 -9.63 0.12
CA GLU A 166 15.77 -9.27 -0.96
C GLU A 166 16.02 -10.53 -1.82
N GLU A 167 15.94 -10.41 -3.13
CA GLU A 167 16.35 -11.43 -4.09
C GLU A 167 17.48 -10.90 -4.97
N ASP A 168 18.56 -11.67 -5.02
CA ASP A 168 19.74 -11.36 -5.84
C ASP A 168 20.33 -12.64 -6.48
N ALA A 169 21.48 -12.51 -7.13
CA ALA A 169 22.15 -13.63 -7.80
C ALA A 169 22.59 -14.78 -6.85
N SER A 170 22.64 -14.53 -5.53
CA SER A 170 22.97 -15.51 -4.50
C SER A 170 21.74 -16.23 -3.92
N GLY A 171 20.54 -15.67 -4.11
CA GLY A 171 19.27 -16.24 -3.68
C GLY A 171 18.41 -15.23 -2.93
N ASN A 172 17.54 -15.74 -2.05
CA ASN A 172 16.61 -14.93 -1.28
C ASN A 172 17.12 -14.75 0.15
N HIS A 173 17.15 -13.51 0.61
CA HIS A 173 17.49 -13.10 1.97
C HIS A 173 16.28 -12.46 2.62
N THR A 174 16.01 -12.81 3.88
CA THR A 174 14.80 -12.35 4.55
C THR A 174 15.11 -11.77 5.91
N PHE A 175 14.66 -10.53 6.11
CA PHE A 175 14.52 -9.88 7.40
C PHE A 175 13.07 -9.99 7.88
N LYS A 176 12.86 -10.34 9.14
CA LYS A 176 11.55 -10.30 9.79
C LYS A 176 11.66 -9.65 11.15
N HIS A 177 10.72 -8.78 11.47
CA HIS A 177 10.60 -8.23 12.81
C HIS A 177 9.13 -7.97 13.13
N ASN A 178 8.68 -8.43 14.29
CA ASN A 178 7.33 -8.14 14.76
C ASN A 178 7.37 -7.04 15.81
N GLY A 179 6.45 -6.08 15.71
CA GLY A 179 6.29 -5.02 16.70
C GLY A 179 7.31 -3.90 16.58
N VAL A 180 7.57 -3.41 15.37
CA VAL A 180 8.26 -2.12 15.17
C VAL A 180 7.32 -1.02 15.70
N ASP A 181 7.77 -0.26 16.70
CA ASP A 181 6.97 0.75 17.37
C ASP A 181 6.71 1.96 16.47
N LEU A 182 5.44 2.34 16.27
CA LEU A 182 5.03 3.55 15.54
C LEU A 182 4.22 4.45 16.48
N ALA A 183 4.84 5.55 16.93
CA ALA A 183 4.16 6.50 17.80
C ALA A 183 3.33 7.54 17.00
N PRO A 184 2.25 8.10 17.56
CA PRO A 184 1.34 9.01 16.87
C PRO A 184 2.05 10.20 16.22
N GLY A 185 1.79 10.40 14.93
CA GLY A 185 2.32 11.53 14.16
C GLY A 185 3.80 11.42 13.78
N ASN A 186 4.48 10.33 14.13
CA ASN A 186 5.82 10.04 13.64
C ASN A 186 5.77 9.52 12.21
N THR A 187 6.91 9.62 11.54
CA THR A 187 7.21 8.83 10.34
C THR A 187 8.43 7.99 10.63
N ASP A 188 8.33 6.68 10.37
CA ASP A 188 9.44 5.76 10.44
C ASP A 188 10.03 5.57 9.05
N TYR A 189 11.35 5.69 8.93
CA TYR A 189 12.09 5.42 7.70
C TYR A 189 12.90 4.13 7.88
N VAL A 190 12.43 3.08 7.21
CA VAL A 190 13.04 1.75 7.16
C VAL A 190 14.09 1.73 6.04
N ASP A 191 15.37 1.61 6.39
CA ASP A 191 16.48 1.62 5.43
C ASP A 191 16.79 0.20 4.92
N PHE A 192 15.85 -0.37 4.17
CA PHE A 192 15.96 -1.74 3.65
C PHE A 192 17.03 -1.87 2.57
N GLY A 193 17.32 -0.80 1.83
CA GLY A 193 18.37 -0.77 0.81
C GLY A 193 19.80 -0.82 1.37
N ALA A 194 19.99 -0.35 2.60
CA ALA A 194 21.26 -0.43 3.31
C ALA A 194 21.42 -1.71 4.15
N TRP A 195 20.38 -2.56 4.23
CA TRP A 195 20.49 -3.85 4.90
C TRP A 195 21.44 -4.74 4.10
N ASP A 196 22.62 -5.01 4.65
CA ASP A 196 23.37 -6.20 4.26
C ASP A 196 22.56 -7.40 4.75
N ASP A 197 22.65 -8.57 4.20
CA ASP A 197 21.86 -9.74 4.60
C ASP A 197 22.03 -10.24 6.07
N GLN A 198 22.52 -9.41 7.00
CA GLN A 198 22.96 -9.75 8.35
C GLN A 198 22.40 -8.80 9.40
N GLY A 199 22.33 -9.29 10.63
CA GLY A 199 22.10 -8.45 11.80
C GLY A 199 20.73 -7.76 11.84
N ALA A 200 20.75 -6.49 12.22
CA ALA A 200 19.58 -5.66 12.47
C ALA A 200 19.34 -4.71 11.30
N LEU A 201 18.07 -4.44 11.01
CA LEU A 201 17.66 -3.41 10.06
C LEU A 201 17.46 -2.09 10.81
N LYS A 202 17.86 -0.97 10.19
CA LYS A 202 17.74 0.36 10.81
C LYS A 202 16.40 1.01 10.51
N VAL A 203 15.76 1.50 11.57
CA VAL A 203 14.57 2.35 11.50
C VAL A 203 14.92 3.72 12.05
N GLU A 204 14.85 4.75 11.20
CA GLU A 204 15.02 6.15 11.59
C GLU A 204 13.65 6.76 11.91
N VAL A 205 13.48 7.31 13.10
CA VAL A 205 12.22 7.91 13.56
C VAL A 205 12.29 9.43 13.44
N ASP A 206 11.38 10.00 12.67
CA ASP A 206 11.13 11.44 12.58
C ASP A 206 9.91 11.81 13.44
N GLN A 207 10.18 12.37 14.61
CA GLN A 207 9.14 12.68 15.58
C GLN A 207 8.30 13.88 15.12
N GLY A 208 7.01 13.65 14.97
CA GLY A 208 6.09 14.65 14.44
C GLY A 208 6.25 14.92 12.94
N SER A 209 6.95 14.06 12.20
CA SER A 209 7.08 14.13 10.73
C SER A 209 7.56 15.50 10.23
N ASN A 210 8.59 16.04 10.88
CA ASN A 210 9.10 17.39 10.67
C ASN A 210 10.24 17.47 9.63
N GLY A 211 10.69 16.31 9.12
CA GLY A 211 11.77 16.17 8.14
C GLY A 211 13.17 16.03 8.74
N SER A 212 13.30 15.87 10.07
CA SER A 212 14.57 15.57 10.73
C SER A 212 14.48 14.28 11.53
N ILE A 213 15.56 13.50 11.53
CA ILE A 213 15.62 12.24 12.27
C ILE A 213 15.99 12.53 13.72
N ASP A 214 15.12 12.13 14.63
CA ASP A 214 15.28 12.32 16.08
C ASP A 214 15.90 11.09 16.76
N GLN A 215 15.62 9.89 16.24
CA GLN A 215 16.08 8.62 16.78
C GLN A 215 16.39 7.62 15.68
N THR A 216 17.31 6.70 15.95
CA THR A 216 17.54 5.51 15.13
C THR A 216 17.45 4.29 16.03
N VAL A 217 16.68 3.29 15.60
CA VAL A 217 16.50 1.99 16.27
C VAL A 217 17.07 0.91 15.37
N ASP A 218 17.84 0.00 15.97
CA ASP A 218 18.32 -1.22 15.30
C ASP A 218 17.32 -2.35 15.60
N GLU A 219 16.50 -2.70 14.62
CA GLU A 219 15.52 -3.79 14.75
C GLU A 219 16.18 -5.14 14.44
N PRO A 220 16.33 -6.05 15.42
CA PRO A 220 16.97 -7.34 15.19
C PRO A 220 16.13 -8.23 14.28
N ASN A 221 16.80 -9.00 13.41
CA ASN A 221 16.11 -10.02 12.62
C ASN A 221 15.57 -11.16 13.51
N GLN A 222 14.31 -11.53 13.31
CA GLN A 222 13.53 -12.55 14.01
C GLN A 222 13.08 -13.66 13.03
N PRO A 223 14.02 -14.52 12.56
CA PRO A 223 13.72 -15.55 11.55
C PRO A 223 12.85 -16.70 12.06
#